data_AF-A0A076JMT9-F1
#
_entry.id   AF-A0A076JMT9-F1
#
_cell.length_a   1.000
_cell.length_b   1.000
_cell.length_c   1.000
_cell.angle_alpha   90.00
_cell.angle_beta   90.00
_cell.angle_gamma   90.00
#
_symmetry.space_group_name_H-M   'P 1'
#
loop_
_entity.id
_entity.type
_entity.pdbx_description
1 polymer ?
#
loop_
_entity_poly.entity_id
_entity_poly.type
_entity_poly.pdbx_seq_one_letter_code
_entity_poly.pdbx_strand_id
1 'polypeptide(L)'
;MPIPNEIPVGARIVVRTLEGVDPTDHRMKFRDYVGHVRSWDGQKLEMTRDAAANGSRPEQRVTIPADEIVTIKPVPERSMTRPRP
;
A
#
# COMPACT_ATOMS: atom_id res chain seq x y z
N MET A 1 2.21 13.23 -8.06
CA MET A 1 0.98 12.85 -8.79
C MET A 1 -0.19 13.15 -7.86
N PRO A 2 -1.36 13.58 -8.37
CA PRO A 2 -2.54 13.70 -7.52
C PRO A 2 -2.96 12.30 -7.03
N ILE A 3 -3.23 12.19 -5.74
CA ILE A 3 -3.83 11.00 -5.16
C ILE A 3 -5.27 10.89 -5.71
N PRO A 4 -5.76 9.69 -6.06
CA PRO A 4 -7.13 9.54 -6.54
C PRO A 4 -8.15 10.05 -5.50
N ASN A 5 -9.22 10.71 -5.96
CA ASN A 5 -10.31 11.11 -5.06
C ASN A 5 -11.04 9.89 -4.48
N GLU A 6 -11.07 8.78 -5.22
CA GLU A 6 -11.70 7.53 -4.81
C GLU A 6 -10.75 6.36 -5.01
N ILE A 7 -10.73 5.46 -4.03
CA ILE A 7 -10.00 4.19 -4.09
C ILE A 7 -10.99 3.09 -3.71
N PRO A 8 -11.24 2.09 -4.58
CA PRO A 8 -12.23 1.06 -4.29
C PRO A 8 -11.85 0.25 -3.04
N VAL A 9 -12.82 0.07 -2.13
CA VAL A 9 -12.68 -0.82 -0.98
C VAL A 9 -12.47 -2.25 -1.46
N GLY A 10 -11.51 -2.95 -0.84
CA GLY A 10 -11.12 -4.30 -1.23
C GLY A 10 -10.11 -4.35 -2.37
N ALA A 11 -9.83 -3.25 -3.08
CA ALA A 11 -8.78 -3.23 -4.08
C ALA A 11 -7.42 -3.51 -3.44
N ARG A 12 -6.62 -4.35 -4.09
CA ARG A 12 -5.23 -4.60 -3.68
C ARG A 12 -4.32 -3.56 -4.31
N ILE A 13 -3.56 -2.83 -3.50
CA ILE A 13 -2.73 -1.71 -3.95
C ILE A 13 -1.34 -1.76 -3.33
N VAL A 14 -0.37 -1.14 -4.00
CA VAL A 14 0.91 -0.73 -3.42
C VAL A 14 0.85 0.77 -3.12
N VAL A 15 1.18 1.14 -1.89
CA VAL A 15 1.27 2.53 -1.42
C VAL A 15 2.70 2.79 -1.00
N ARG A 16 3.34 3.79 -1.61
CA ARG A 16 4.64 4.30 -1.19
C ARG A 16 4.44 5.53 -0.32
N THR A 17 5.07 5.54 0.84
CA THR A 17 4.99 6.61 1.84
C THR A 17 6.35 7.23 2.11
N LEU A 18 6.35 8.47 2.58
CA LEU A 18 7.54 9.14 3.12
C LEU A 18 7.81 8.62 4.54
N GLU A 19 8.99 8.05 4.78
CA GLU A 19 9.41 7.65 6.13
C GLU A 19 10.20 8.76 6.84
N GLY A 20 10.63 9.77 6.09
CA GLY A 20 11.44 10.90 6.57
C GLY A 20 12.91 10.80 6.18
N VAL A 21 13.73 11.73 6.67
CA VAL A 21 15.19 11.71 6.46
C VAL A 21 15.82 10.81 7.51
N ASP A 22 16.62 9.84 7.07
CA ASP A 22 17.43 9.03 7.99
C ASP A 22 18.55 9.89 8.61
N PRO A 23 18.67 9.96 9.93
CA PRO A 23 19.67 10.78 10.60
C PRO A 23 21.11 10.29 10.40
N THR A 24 21.30 9.05 9.95
CA THR A 24 22.61 8.40 9.79
C THR A 24 23.25 8.72 8.45
N ASP A 25 22.48 8.64 7.37
CA ASP A 25 22.97 8.85 6.00
C ASP A 25 22.41 10.12 5.33
N HIS A 26 21.54 10.86 6.04
CA HIS A 26 20.88 12.09 5.60
C HIS A 26 20.06 11.95 4.30
N ARG A 27 19.60 10.73 3.98
CA ARG A 27 18.79 10.48 2.79
C ARG A 27 17.32 10.30 3.14
N MET A 28 16.45 10.81 2.26
CA MET A 28 15.03 10.51 2.32
C MET A 28 14.78 9.01 2.20
N LYS A 29 14.05 8.44 3.16
CA LYS A 29 13.59 7.06 3.16
C LYS A 29 12.12 6.99 2.79
N PHE A 30 11.77 5.86 2.21
CA PHE A 30 10.43 5.55 1.75
C PHE A 30 10.03 4.19 2.26
N ARG A 31 8.73 4.02 2.49
CA ARG A 31 8.16 2.75 2.92
C ARG A 31 7.01 2.34 2.02
N ASP A 32 7.07 1.08 1.59
CA ASP A 32 6.04 0.49 0.75
C ASP A 32 5.11 -0.41 1.57
N TYR A 33 3.81 -0.20 1.38
CA TYR A 33 2.74 -1.02 1.93
C TYR A 33 2.03 -1.71 0.77
N VAL A 34 1.82 -3.02 0.89
CA VAL A 34 1.03 -3.80 -0.07
C VAL A 34 -0.12 -4.44 0.67
N GLY A 35 -1.34 -4.28 0.17
CA GLY A 35 -2.51 -4.92 0.75
C GLY A 35 -3.83 -4.36 0.27
N HIS A 36 -4.88 -4.61 1.04
CA HIS A 36 -6.26 -4.37 0.64
C HIS A 36 -6.85 -3.14 1.30
N VAL A 37 -7.44 -2.26 0.49
CA VAL A 37 -8.07 -1.02 0.93
C VAL A 37 -9.28 -1.32 1.82
N ARG A 38 -9.37 -0.63 2.95
CA ARG A 38 -10.52 -0.67 3.87
C ARG A 38 -11.39 0.56 3.70
N SER A 39 -10.76 1.74 3.64
CA SER A 39 -11.43 3.03 3.54
C SER A 39 -10.47 4.07 2.95
N TRP A 40 -11.02 5.02 2.23
CA TRP A 40 -10.33 6.21 1.73
C TRP A 40 -11.29 7.38 1.77
N ASP A 41 -10.94 8.43 2.51
CA ASP A 41 -11.78 9.63 2.71
C ASP A 41 -11.19 10.90 2.08
N GLY A 42 -10.08 10.77 1.33
CA GLY A 42 -9.34 11.92 0.78
C GLY A 42 -8.25 12.47 1.71
N GLN A 43 -8.27 12.14 3.00
CA GLN A 43 -7.31 12.59 4.00
C GLN A 43 -6.46 11.44 4.57
N LYS A 44 -7.04 10.26 4.70
CA LYS A 44 -6.42 9.07 5.28
C LYS A 44 -6.83 7.84 4.51
N LEU A 45 -5.85 6.97 4.28
CA LEU A 45 -6.04 5.64 3.73
C LEU A 45 -5.98 4.62 4.85
N GLU A 46 -7.06 3.88 5.05
CA GLU A 46 -7.04 2.67 5.86
C GLU A 46 -6.88 1.46 4.95
N MET A 47 -5.94 0.58 5.29
CA MET A 47 -5.76 -0.67 4.57
C MET A 47 -5.32 -1.81 5.50
N THR A 48 -5.59 -3.04 5.07
CA THR A 48 -5.01 -4.24 5.66
C THR A 48 -3.78 -4.60 4.86
N ARG A 49 -2.59 -4.39 5.42
CA ARG A 49 -1.32 -4.82 4.81
C ARG A 49 -1.24 -6.34 4.81
N ASP A 50 -0.86 -6.91 3.68
CA ASP A 50 -0.68 -8.35 3.51
C ASP A 50 0.43 -8.88 4.43
N ALA A 51 0.29 -10.13 4.86
CA ALA A 51 1.37 -10.86 5.50
C ALA A 51 2.52 -11.10 4.50
N ALA A 52 3.75 -11.16 5.00
CA ALA A 52 4.88 -11.58 4.17
C ALA A 52 4.72 -13.05 3.80
N ALA A 53 4.99 -13.40 2.54
CA ALA A 53 4.83 -14.77 2.04
C ALA A 53 5.65 -15.82 2.81
N ASN A 54 6.74 -15.41 3.46
CA ASN A 54 7.61 -16.27 4.27
C ASN A 54 7.25 -16.25 5.76
N GLY A 55 6.14 -15.65 6.16
CA GLY A 55 5.69 -15.58 7.55
C GLY A 55 6.48 -14.61 8.45
N SER A 56 7.50 -13.92 7.93
CA SER A 56 8.34 -13.00 8.72
C SER A 56 7.60 -11.76 9.25
N ARG A 57 6.44 -11.44 8.66
CA ARG A 57 5.62 -10.28 9.04
C ARG A 57 4.15 -10.68 8.95
N PRO A 58 3.36 -10.50 10.02
CA PRO A 58 1.93 -10.76 9.97
C PRO A 58 1.20 -9.67 9.17
N GLU A 59 -0.01 -9.99 8.77
CA GLU A 59 -0.96 -8.99 8.29
C GLU A 59 -1.21 -7.92 9.37
N GLN A 60 -1.45 -6.68 8.95
CA GLN A 60 -1.59 -5.57 9.88
C GLN A 60 -2.52 -4.51 9.32
N ARG A 61 -3.44 -4.00 10.15
CA ARG A 61 -4.20 -2.79 9.82
C ARG A 61 -3.29 -1.58 9.95
N VAL A 62 -3.28 -0.74 8.92
CA VAL A 62 -2.48 0.48 8.88
C VAL A 62 -3.36 1.63 8.41
N THR A 63 -3.12 2.81 8.98
CA THR A 63 -3.71 4.08 8.59
C THR A 63 -2.59 4.97 8.10
N ILE A 64 -2.72 5.47 6.87
CA ILE A 64 -1.69 6.25 6.17
C ILE A 64 -2.28 7.62 5.84
N PRO A 65 -1.72 8.72 6.37
CA PRO A 65 -2.10 10.08 6.00
C PRO A 65 -1.84 10.37 4.51
N ALA A 66 -2.73 11.14 3.87
CA ALA A 66 -2.62 11.47 2.45
C ALA A 66 -1.35 12.27 2.11
N ASP A 67 -0.90 13.13 3.01
CA ASP A 67 0.32 13.94 2.86
C ASP A 67 1.61 13.11 2.92
N GLU A 68 1.57 11.92 3.51
CA GLU A 68 2.69 10.98 3.49
C GLU A 68 2.74 10.15 2.20
N ILE A 69 1.65 10.08 1.42
CA ILE A 69 1.57 9.22 0.24
C ILE A 69 2.29 9.86 -0.95
N VAL A 70 3.29 9.14 -1.46
CA VAL A 70 4.07 9.55 -2.65
C VAL A 70 3.45 9.00 -3.93
N THR A 71 3.09 7.71 -3.91
CA THR A 71 2.49 7.04 -5.07
C THR A 71 1.57 5.91 -4.62
N ILE A 72 0.48 5.73 -5.37
CA ILE A 72 -0.39 4.56 -5.28
C ILE A 72 -0.38 3.84 -6.63
N LYS A 73 -0.27 2.52 -6.60
CA LYS A 73 -0.39 1.68 -7.79
C LYS A 73 -1.35 0.52 -7.54
N PRO A 74 -2.31 0.25 -8.42
CA PRO A 74 -3.13 -0.94 -8.31
C PRO A 74 -2.26 -2.19 -8.51
N VAL A 75 -2.53 -3.24 -7.74
CA VAL A 75 -1.98 -4.57 -7.95
C VAL A 75 -3.06 -5.41 -8.62
N PRO A 76 -2.91 -5.72 -9.92
CA PRO A 76 -3.86 -6.59 -10.60
C PRO A 76 -3.96 -7.94 -9.89
N GLU A 77 -5.17 -8.49 -9.82
CA GLU A 77 -5.35 -9.88 -9.41
C GLU A 77 -4.64 -10.79 -10.41
N ARG A 78 -4.00 -11.86 -9.92
CA ARG A 78 -3.42 -12.86 -10.81
C ARG A 78 -4.55 -13.51 -11.60
N SER A 79 -4.55 -13.33 -12.93
CA SER A 79 -5.39 -14.11 -13.83
C SER A 79 -5.15 -15.59 -13.56
N MET A 80 -6.16 -16.29 -13.04
CA MET A 80 -6.17 -17.74 -13.00
C MET A 80 -6.40 -18.26 -14.42
N THR A 81 -5.39 -18.23 -15.28
CA THR A 81 -5.40 -19.08 -16.47
C THR A 81 -5.27 -20.52 -15.98
N ARG A 82 -6.42 -21.15 -15.73
CA ARG A 82 -6.51 -22.60 -15.50
C ARG A 82 -5.75 -23.28 -16.65
N PRO A 83 -4.76 -24.16 -16.38
CA PRO A 83 -4.22 -25.01 -17.43
C PRO A 83 -5.41 -25.77 -18.02
N ARG A 84 -5.63 -25.64 -19.33
CA ARG A 84 -6.64 -26.47 -20.01
C ARG A 84 -6.18 -27.94 -19.94
N PRO A 85 -7.12 -28.89 -19.82
CA PRO A 85 -6.81 -30.32 -19.67
C PRO A 85 -6.00 -30.88 -20.84
#